data_AF-A0A1M4S066-F1
#
_entry.id   AF-A0A1M4S066-F1
#
_cell.length_a   1.000
_cell.length_b   1.000
_cell.length_c   1.000
_cell.angle_alpha   90.00
_cell.angle_beta   90.00
_cell.angle_gamma   90.00
#
_symmetry.space_group_name_H-M   'P 1'
#
loop_
_entity.id
_entity.type
_entity.pdbx_description
1 polymer ?
#
loop_
_entity_poly.entity_id
_entity_poly.type
_entity_poly.pdbx_seq_one_letter_code
_entity_poly.pdbx_strand_id
1 'polypeptide(L)'
;MGANPAPKLPGVICPEWCTADHQIQSPDDLLHEAPALAVPCVQIQRARGDGSPARSAVPAKLSVVQYQYHGDTETWVYIGDGFSGLDLSLESARRLAAALGSYLTHHN
;
A
#
# COMPACT_ATOMS: atom_id res chain seq x y z
N MET A 1 -22.70 0.28 11.13
CA MET A 1 -22.79 -0.39 9.82
C MET A 1 -21.48 -1.09 9.56
N GLY A 2 -21.35 -2.35 10.00
CA GLY A 2 -20.22 -3.19 9.58
C GLY A 2 -20.56 -3.77 8.22
N ALA A 3 -19.72 -3.52 7.21
CA ALA A 3 -19.85 -4.22 5.94
C ALA A 3 -19.68 -5.72 6.22
N ASN A 4 -20.67 -6.52 5.84
CA ASN A 4 -20.59 -7.96 5.91
C ASN A 4 -19.48 -8.40 4.93
N PRO A 5 -18.52 -9.26 5.32
CA PRO A 5 -17.49 -9.70 4.38
C PRO A 5 -18.13 -10.34 3.14
N ALA A 6 -17.66 -9.93 1.97
CA ALA A 6 -18.13 -10.43 0.68
C ALA A 6 -17.88 -11.95 0.55
N PRO A 7 -18.69 -12.66 -0.24
CA PRO A 7 -18.57 -14.11 -0.41
C PRO A 7 -17.21 -14.51 -1.00
N LYS A 8 -16.52 -15.43 -0.32
CA LYS A 8 -15.24 -16.02 -0.75
C LYS A 8 -15.50 -17.11 -1.82
N LEU A 9 -14.66 -17.19 -2.85
CA LEU A 9 -14.73 -18.27 -3.84
C LEU A 9 -14.50 -19.66 -3.18
N PRO A 10 -15.17 -20.72 -3.66
CA PRO A 10 -14.94 -22.07 -3.16
C PRO A 10 -13.50 -22.54 -3.46
N GLY A 11 -12.79 -22.99 -2.43
CA GLY A 11 -11.40 -23.46 -2.53
C GLY A 11 -10.32 -22.41 -2.21
N VAL A 12 -10.70 -21.14 -2.08
CA VAL A 12 -9.77 -20.05 -1.75
C VAL A 12 -9.73 -19.82 -0.25
N ILE A 13 -8.59 -20.12 0.39
CA ILE A 13 -8.36 -19.81 1.81
C ILE A 13 -7.91 -18.36 1.93
N CYS A 14 -8.86 -17.46 2.22
CA CYS A 14 -8.52 -16.05 2.43
C CYS A 14 -7.99 -15.81 3.85
N PRO A 15 -6.88 -15.07 4.01
CA PRO A 15 -6.43 -14.58 5.30
C PRO A 15 -7.52 -13.79 6.04
N GLU A 16 -7.44 -13.74 7.38
CA GLU A 16 -8.45 -13.05 8.22
C GLU A 16 -8.56 -11.55 7.94
N TRP A 17 -7.47 -10.93 7.50
CA TRP A 17 -7.37 -9.51 7.19
C TRP A 17 -7.84 -9.17 5.76
N CYS A 18 -8.10 -10.18 4.91
CA CYS A 18 -8.46 -9.97 3.51
C CYS A 18 -9.89 -9.45 3.38
N THR A 19 -10.06 -8.33 2.69
CA THR A 19 -11.36 -7.71 2.36
C THR A 19 -11.63 -7.60 0.86
N ALA A 20 -10.72 -8.11 0.02
CA ALA A 20 -10.89 -8.13 -1.43
C ALA A 20 -12.12 -8.95 -1.85
N ASP A 21 -12.77 -8.51 -2.93
CA ASP A 21 -13.88 -9.24 -3.56
C ASP A 21 -13.33 -10.14 -4.67
N HIS A 22 -13.37 -11.45 -4.45
CA HIS A 22 -12.77 -12.44 -5.33
C HIS A 22 -13.73 -12.97 -6.42
N GLN A 23 -14.76 -12.24 -6.83
CA GLN A 23 -15.80 -12.80 -7.71
C GLN A 23 -15.30 -13.35 -9.07
N ILE A 24 -14.23 -12.80 -9.67
CA ILE A 24 -13.78 -13.15 -11.03
C ILE A 24 -12.26 -12.96 -11.21
N GLN A 25 -11.43 -13.61 -10.39
CA GLN A 25 -9.98 -13.67 -10.63
C GLN A 25 -9.59 -15.09 -11.03
N SER A 26 -8.74 -15.23 -12.05
CA SER A 26 -8.03 -16.49 -12.28
C SER A 26 -7.32 -16.88 -10.99
N PRO A 27 -7.32 -18.14 -10.56
CA PRO A 27 -6.65 -18.54 -9.31
C PRO A 27 -5.17 -18.13 -9.27
N ASP A 28 -4.50 -18.04 -10.43
CA ASP A 28 -3.12 -17.56 -10.57
C ASP A 28 -2.93 -16.05 -10.33
N ASP A 29 -3.98 -15.24 -10.49
CA ASP A 29 -3.95 -13.77 -10.32
C ASP A 29 -4.69 -13.32 -9.05
N LEU A 30 -5.06 -14.25 -8.18
CA LEU A 30 -5.85 -13.94 -7.00
C LEU A 30 -4.99 -13.21 -5.97
N LEU A 31 -5.43 -12.00 -5.60
CA LEU A 31 -4.71 -11.11 -4.70
C LEU A 31 -5.54 -10.85 -3.44
N HIS A 32 -5.04 -11.27 -2.29
CA HIS A 32 -5.63 -10.92 -1.00
C HIS A 32 -5.18 -9.52 -0.60
N GLU A 33 -6.12 -8.62 -0.30
CA GLU A 33 -5.84 -7.24 0.11
C GLU A 33 -6.57 -6.87 1.40
N ALA A 34 -5.87 -6.20 2.30
CA ALA A 34 -6.47 -5.54 3.46
C ALA A 34 -7.11 -4.21 3.06
N PRO A 35 -7.95 -3.61 3.93
CA PRO A 35 -8.45 -2.25 3.71
C PRO A 35 -7.30 -1.26 3.54
N ALA A 36 -7.34 -0.48 2.46
CA ALA A 36 -6.35 0.55 2.21
C ALA A 36 -6.44 1.69 3.23
N LEU A 37 -5.33 2.00 3.89
CA LEU A 37 -5.21 3.21 4.70
C LEU A 37 -4.78 4.38 3.81
N ALA A 38 -5.66 5.38 3.68
CA ALA A 38 -5.35 6.61 2.97
C ALA A 38 -4.66 7.64 3.89
N VAL A 39 -3.46 8.06 3.50
CA VAL A 39 -2.66 9.05 4.22
C VAL A 39 -2.58 10.34 3.38
N PRO A 40 -3.25 11.43 3.79
CA PRO A 40 -3.08 12.72 3.14
C PRO A 40 -1.66 13.26 3.38
N CYS A 41 -1.03 13.77 2.34
CA CYS A 41 0.33 14.28 2.41
C CYS A 41 0.57 15.43 1.42
N VAL A 42 1.76 16.03 1.51
CA VAL A 42 2.23 17.04 0.56
C VAL A 42 3.53 16.52 -0.04
N GLN A 43 3.56 16.38 -1.36
CA GLN A 43 4.73 15.91 -2.08
C GLN A 43 5.37 17.04 -2.89
N ILE A 44 6.67 16.92 -3.16
CA ILE A 44 7.38 17.83 -4.06
C ILE A 44 7.26 17.31 -5.48
N GLN A 45 6.50 18.01 -6.32
CA GLN A 45 6.53 17.81 -7.76
C GLN A 45 7.75 18.51 -8.34
N ARG A 46 8.53 17.79 -9.15
CA ARG A 46 9.69 18.33 -9.86
C ARG A 46 9.35 18.40 -11.35
N ALA A 47 9.23 19.60 -11.89
CA ALA A 47 9.11 19.77 -13.34
C ALA A 47 10.50 19.90 -13.96
N ARG A 48 10.77 19.11 -14.99
CA ARG A 48 11.96 19.29 -15.84
C ARG A 48 11.57 20.22 -16.99
N GLY A 49 11.51 21.53 -16.70
CA GLY A 49 11.34 22.58 -17.71
C GLY A 49 12.64 22.90 -18.45
N ASP A 50 12.53 23.70 -19.49
CA ASP A 50 13.54 24.14 -20.46
C ASP A 50 14.61 25.11 -19.92
N GLY A 51 14.82 25.19 -18.60
CA GLY A 51 15.91 26.02 -18.07
C GLY A 51 16.12 26.04 -16.56
N SER A 52 15.12 25.66 -15.75
CA SER A 52 15.29 25.57 -14.28
C SER A 52 14.45 24.43 -13.67
N PRO A 53 15.00 23.66 -12.71
CA PRO A 53 14.19 22.71 -11.96
C PRO A 53 13.19 23.47 -11.06
N ALA A 54 11.92 23.50 -11.47
CA ALA A 54 10.84 24.01 -10.64
C ALA A 54 10.43 22.95 -9.61
N ARG A 55 10.27 23.36 -8.35
CA ARG A 55 9.79 22.53 -7.25
C ARG A 55 8.51 23.15 -6.70
N SER A 56 7.42 22.39 -6.70
CA SER A 56 6.14 22.83 -6.14
C SER A 56 5.64 21.82 -5.12
N ALA A 57 5.14 22.31 -4.00
CA ALA A 57 4.43 21.50 -3.02
C ALA A 57 3.02 21.24 -3.53
N VAL A 58 2.65 19.97 -3.71
CA VAL A 58 1.34 19.58 -4.22
C VAL A 58 0.66 18.61 -3.24
N PRO A 59 -0.66 18.74 -3.04
CA PRO A 59 -1.40 17.79 -2.22
C PRO A 59 -1.36 16.40 -2.86
N ALA A 60 -1.22 15.38 -2.03
CA ALA A 60 -1.15 13.99 -2.45
C ALA A 60 -1.82 13.07 -1.43
N LYS A 61 -2.08 11.84 -1.86
CA LYS A 61 -2.65 10.78 -1.03
C LYS A 61 -1.83 9.52 -1.25
N LEU A 62 -1.20 9.04 -0.19
CA LEU A 62 -0.56 7.74 -0.21
C LEU A 62 -1.53 6.69 0.33
N SER A 63 -1.57 5.54 -0.32
CA SER A 63 -2.23 4.34 0.14
C SER A 63 -1.20 3.46 0.82
N VAL A 64 -1.52 2.96 2.02
CA VAL A 64 -0.79 1.89 2.68
C VAL A 64 -1.70 0.66 2.69
N VAL A 65 -1.28 -0.40 2.01
CA VAL A 65 -2.10 -1.59 1.79
C VAL A 65 -1.27 -2.83 2.07
N GLN A 66 -1.77 -3.72 2.91
CA GLN A 66 -1.22 -5.07 3.06
C GLN A 66 -1.83 -5.98 2.01
N TYR A 67 -1.00 -6.75 1.29
CA TYR A 67 -1.46 -7.69 0.29
C TYR A 67 -0.63 -8.99 0.27
N GLN A 68 -1.22 -10.04 -0.32
CA GLN A 68 -0.59 -11.35 -0.50
C GLN A 68 -1.14 -12.03 -1.75
N TYR A 69 -0.27 -12.59 -2.58
CA TYR A 69 -0.67 -13.44 -3.70
C TYR A 69 -1.22 -14.78 -3.19
N HIS A 70 -2.23 -15.30 -3.88
CA HIS A 70 -2.82 -16.57 -3.52
C HIS A 70 -1.80 -17.72 -3.62
N GLY A 71 -1.79 -18.60 -2.62
CA GLY A 71 -0.84 -19.71 -2.54
C GLY A 71 0.54 -19.34 -2.02
N ASP A 72 0.87 -18.04 -1.94
CA ASP A 72 2.11 -17.57 -1.34
C ASP A 72 2.00 -17.45 0.18
N THR A 73 3.16 -17.55 0.83
CA THR A 73 3.28 -17.35 2.29
C THR A 73 3.77 -15.95 2.65
N GLU A 74 4.41 -15.26 1.70
CA GLU A 74 4.94 -13.92 1.90
C GLU A 74 3.80 -12.90 1.86
N THR A 75 3.86 -11.94 2.78
CA THR A 75 2.94 -10.81 2.84
C THR A 75 3.70 -9.52 2.60
N TRP A 76 3.14 -8.69 1.74
CA TRP A 76 3.72 -7.44 1.28
C TRP A 76 2.90 -6.25 1.79
N VAL A 77 3.55 -5.10 1.85
CA VAL A 77 2.94 -3.81 2.14
C VAL A 77 3.31 -2.87 1.01
N TYR A 78 2.30 -2.41 0.29
CA TYR A 78 2.41 -1.32 -0.67
C TYR A 78 2.30 0.02 0.05
N ILE A 79 3.20 0.96 -0.27
CA ILE A 79 3.14 2.37 0.15
C ILE A 79 3.33 3.23 -1.10
N GLY A 80 2.28 3.90 -1.57
CA GLY A 80 2.38 4.70 -2.79
C GLY A 80 1.08 5.39 -3.19
N ASP A 81 1.09 6.11 -4.32
CA ASP A 81 -0.05 6.89 -4.82
C ASP A 81 -0.88 6.17 -5.91
N GLY A 82 -0.59 4.88 -6.13
CA GLY A 82 -1.17 4.07 -7.21
C GLY A 82 -0.39 4.13 -8.52
N PHE A 83 0.54 5.08 -8.68
CA PHE A 83 1.41 5.20 -9.86
C PHE A 83 2.88 4.96 -9.51
N SER A 84 3.29 5.34 -8.30
CA SER A 84 4.64 5.22 -7.78
C SER A 84 4.57 4.82 -6.32
N GLY A 85 5.40 3.87 -5.92
CA GLY A 85 5.38 3.35 -4.56
C GLY A 85 6.49 2.36 -4.28
N LEU A 86 6.42 1.80 -3.08
CA LEU A 86 7.29 0.76 -2.58
C LEU A 86 6.45 -0.45 -2.22
N ASP A 87 6.88 -1.61 -2.69
CA ASP A 87 6.41 -2.91 -2.22
C ASP A 87 7.45 -3.48 -1.28
N LEU A 88 7.08 -3.65 -0.02
CA LEU A 88 8.00 -4.07 1.05
C LEU A 88 7.44 -5.30 1.74
N SER A 89 8.31 -6.24 2.13
CA SER A 89 7.92 -7.25 3.11
C SER A 89 7.48 -6.58 4.43
N LEU A 90 6.62 -7.24 5.21
CA LEU A 90 6.17 -6.72 6.51
C LEU A 90 7.35 -6.32 7.42
N GLU A 91 8.41 -7.12 7.44
CA GLU A 91 9.63 -6.84 8.22
C GLU A 91 10.33 -5.56 7.77
N SER A 92 10.46 -5.36 6.46
CA SER A 92 11.06 -4.15 5.90
C SER A 92 10.19 -2.91 6.14
N ALA A 93 8.86 -3.04 6.03
CA ALA A 93 7.92 -1.96 6.33
C ALA A 93 8.00 -1.52 7.81
N ARG A 94 8.09 -2.48 8.75
CA ARG A 94 8.27 -2.19 10.18
C ARG A 94 9.58 -1.45 10.46
N ARG A 95 10.69 -1.91 9.87
CA ARG A 95 11.98 -1.23 9.98
C ARG A 95 11.93 0.19 9.42
N LEU A 96 11.30 0.38 8.26
CA LEU A 96 11.13 1.70 7.66
C LEU A 96 10.32 2.63 8.56
N ALA A 97 9.19 2.16 9.10
CA ALA A 97 8.35 2.95 10.00
C ALA A 97 9.12 3.38 11.26
N ALA A 98 9.88 2.47 11.87
CA ALA A 98 10.70 2.78 13.04
C ALA A 98 11.83 3.78 12.72
N ALA A 99 12.49 3.63 11.56
CA ALA A 99 13.52 4.53 11.09
C ALA A 99 12.97 5.94 10.80
N LEU A 100 11.80 6.04 10.16
CA LEU A 100 11.13 7.32 9.91
C LEU A 100 10.73 8.00 11.22
N GLY A 101 10.14 7.27 12.16
CA GLY A 101 9.78 7.81 13.47
C GLY A 101 11.00 8.33 14.23
N SER A 102 12.09 7.57 14.23
CA SER A 102 13.36 7.98 14.84
C SER A 102 13.94 9.22 14.16
N TYR A 103 13.99 9.25 12.83
CA TYR A 103 14.52 10.37 12.06
C TYR A 103 13.73 11.67 12.31
N LEU A 104 12.40 11.59 12.33
CA LEU A 104 11.53 12.76 12.56
C LEU A 104 11.60 13.28 14.00
N THR A 105 11.97 12.44 14.97
CA THR A 105 12.05 12.83 16.38
C THR A 105 13.44 13.28 16.84
N HIS A 106 14.52 12.82 16.19
CA HIS A 106 15.91 13.16 16.56
C HIS A 106 16.41 14.51 16.03
N HIS A 107 15.61 15.22 15.23
CA HIS A 107 15.95 16.53 14.66
C HIS A 107 15.15 17.69 15.27
N ASN A 108 14.78 17.59 16.55
CA ASN A 108 14.14 18.67 17.31
C ASN A 108 15.01 19.07 18.51
#